data_AF-A0AAJ2WHC5-F1
#
_entry.id   AF-A0AAJ2WHC5-F1
#
_cell.length_a   1.000
_cell.length_b   1.000
_cell.length_c   1.000
_cell.angle_alpha   90.00
_cell.angle_beta   90.00
_cell.angle_gamma   90.00
#
_symmetry.space_group_name_H-M   'P 1'
#
loop_
_entity.id
_entity.type
_entity.pdbx_description
1 polymer ?
#
loop_
_entity_poly.entity_id
_entity_poly.type
_entity_poly.pdbx_seq_one_letter_code
_entity_poly.pdbx_strand_id
1 'polypeptide(L)'
;MLTEIYVKDYLAKVFYFSMKKTGNREDAEELAADISLAVLESLSGNPPPEHFSSWLWTIASRRFARWCAKRHTERENTIYRDDMNEPADDSGIDDKLLENELYSSLRRELAFIAREHRELIVAHYINSVGISELSERLNIPCGTVKTRLMRARKILKEGMDMAREFGRRSYNPENVSFVSSGNQPDGLPWKAVDRLIPKNILLEAGGNPSTPEELAMELGIALPYMEEEIKLLTNATLLKKVGNKYVTNFWIAGKETQVKIWKTERAGSKERAALMAKAIEDNYPELTELLAQTCAADDLRWYLYIMAIKRMTDDVCRDGFGYKFTRPNGGTWGFTGFELNDLIPEDNFMNDASWYGDGIKYGRYAVHRFGFTDNGSFMSSEATLLADILINGRTADSLSDAEKPVFETLTEKRFIHTDGGRIIFDIVALKPGIPDSAYSLIASHPAAKELRTMIQTLYDDIREILRDDMDKALHDMLDYYAAMFMCDIRAMLISDEAEAGVLRVPENRTAGTYLVIEKT
;
A
#
# COMPACT_ATOMS: atom_id res chain seq x y z
N MET A 1 11.43 1.09 70.69
CA MET A 1 12.62 1.70 70.07
C MET A 1 12.46 1.95 68.56
N LEU A 2 12.43 0.95 67.67
CA LEU A 2 12.36 1.20 66.21
C LEU A 2 10.99 1.67 65.70
N THR A 3 9.90 1.15 66.27
CA THR A 3 8.53 1.64 66.05
C THR A 3 8.40 3.12 66.43
N GLU A 4 9.03 3.53 67.53
CA GLU A 4 9.01 4.93 67.99
C GLU A 4 9.82 5.84 67.08
N ILE A 5 10.97 5.37 66.57
CA ILE A 5 11.77 6.09 65.56
C ILE A 5 10.98 6.25 64.26
N TYR A 6 10.28 5.21 63.82
CA TYR A 6 9.42 5.29 62.64
C TYR A 6 8.31 6.33 62.80
N VAL A 7 7.56 6.25 63.92
CA VAL A 7 6.45 7.16 64.20
C VAL A 7 6.94 8.61 64.32
N LYS A 8 8.07 8.83 64.99
CA LYS A 8 8.60 10.18 65.24
C LYS A 8 9.25 10.80 64.01
N ASP A 9 10.03 10.04 63.26
CA ASP A 9 10.95 10.60 62.25
C ASP A 9 10.55 10.31 60.80
N TYR A 10 9.61 9.39 60.55
CA TYR A 10 9.26 8.92 59.21
C TYR A 10 7.78 8.93 58.87
N LEU A 11 6.86 8.88 59.83
CA LEU A 11 5.42 8.89 59.55
C LEU A 11 5.00 10.12 58.74
N ALA A 12 5.44 11.31 59.14
CA ALA A 12 5.18 12.54 58.40
C ALA A 12 5.81 12.53 56.99
N LYS A 13 6.98 11.90 56.82
CA LYS A 13 7.66 11.79 55.52
C LYS A 13 6.94 10.80 54.59
N VAL A 14 6.43 9.70 55.13
CA VAL A 14 5.62 8.72 54.40
C VAL A 14 4.30 9.34 53.98
N PHE A 15 3.69 10.14 54.86
CA PHE A 15 2.49 10.90 54.52
C PHE A 15 2.76 11.91 53.39
N TYR A 16 3.84 12.69 53.50
CA TYR A 16 4.22 13.64 52.45
C TYR A 16 4.57 12.97 51.12
N PHE A 17 5.29 11.84 51.16
CA PHE A 17 5.54 11.01 49.99
C PHE A 17 4.24 10.55 49.34
N SER A 18 3.28 10.09 50.15
CA SER A 18 1.97 9.63 49.66
C SER A 18 1.19 10.79 49.05
N MET A 19 1.14 11.95 49.73
CA MET A 19 0.51 13.17 49.24
C MET A 19 1.06 13.63 47.89
N LYS A 20 2.39 13.60 47.73
CA LYS A 20 3.03 13.93 46.44
C LYS A 20 2.71 12.93 45.34
N LYS A 21 2.41 11.67 45.68
CA LYS A 21 2.14 10.59 44.72
C LYS A 21 0.66 10.45 44.35
N THR A 22 -0.26 10.78 45.26
CA THR A 22 -1.70 10.59 45.06
C THR A 22 -2.43 11.87 44.65
N GLY A 23 -1.91 13.06 45.00
CA GLY A 23 -2.46 14.35 44.60
C GLY A 23 -3.62 14.86 45.46
N ASN A 24 -4.29 13.99 46.21
CA ASN A 24 -5.30 14.38 47.20
C ASN A 24 -5.08 13.68 48.55
N ARG A 25 -5.75 14.22 49.57
CA ARG A 25 -5.54 13.87 50.98
C ARG A 25 -6.06 12.48 51.34
N GLU A 26 -7.26 12.10 50.91
CA GLU A 26 -7.89 10.83 51.29
C GLU A 26 -7.03 9.65 50.82
N ASP A 27 -6.55 9.75 49.58
CA ASP A 27 -5.69 8.74 48.96
C ASP A 27 -4.31 8.70 49.58
N ALA A 28 -3.79 9.86 49.97
CA ALA A 28 -2.53 9.96 50.68
C ALA A 28 -2.62 9.28 52.05
N GLU A 29 -3.74 9.42 52.75
CA GLU A 29 -4.01 8.77 54.03
C GLU A 29 -4.10 7.25 53.86
N GLU A 30 -4.81 6.75 52.83
CA GLU A 30 -4.89 5.31 52.51
C GLU A 30 -3.50 4.72 52.19
N LEU A 31 -2.77 5.34 51.27
CA LEU A 31 -1.44 4.87 50.86
C LEU A 31 -0.43 4.95 52.01
N ALA A 32 -0.44 6.03 52.78
CA ALA A 32 0.44 6.18 53.93
C ALA A 32 0.13 5.12 54.99
N ALA A 33 -1.14 4.78 55.20
CA ALA A 33 -1.55 3.72 56.11
C ALA A 33 -1.06 2.34 55.65
N ASP A 34 -1.20 1.99 54.38
CA ASP A 34 -0.70 0.70 53.86
C ASP A 34 0.83 0.60 53.93
N ILE A 35 1.55 1.68 53.62
CA ILE A 35 3.01 1.74 53.78
C ILE A 35 3.37 1.58 55.25
N SER A 36 2.71 2.32 56.14
CA SER A 36 2.99 2.27 57.58
C SER A 36 2.75 0.87 58.14
N LEU A 37 1.63 0.24 57.78
CA LEU A 37 1.32 -1.12 58.20
C LEU A 37 2.39 -2.11 57.74
N ALA A 38 2.76 -2.07 56.45
CA ALA A 38 3.78 -2.96 55.89
C ALA A 38 5.15 -2.81 56.58
N VAL A 39 5.51 -1.58 56.93
CA VAL A 39 6.76 -1.28 57.64
C VAL A 39 6.71 -1.83 59.06
N LEU A 40 5.62 -1.59 59.79
CA LEU A 40 5.44 -2.06 61.15
C LEU A 40 5.39 -3.59 61.24
N GLU A 41 4.68 -4.25 60.33
CA GLU A 41 4.66 -5.71 60.19
C GLU A 41 6.07 -6.26 59.95
N SER A 42 6.81 -5.65 59.01
CA SER A 42 8.14 -6.14 58.67
C SER A 42 9.16 -5.96 59.81
N LEU A 43 8.98 -4.93 60.65
CA LEU A 43 9.77 -4.70 61.87
C LEU A 43 9.40 -5.63 63.02
N SER A 44 8.17 -6.17 63.04
CA SER A 44 7.70 -7.05 64.11
C SER A 44 8.32 -8.46 64.08
N GLY A 45 8.93 -8.87 62.95
CA GLY A 45 9.44 -10.22 62.74
C GLY A 45 10.93 -10.33 62.38
N ASN A 46 11.66 -9.22 62.24
CA ASN A 46 13.05 -9.24 61.75
C ASN A 46 13.95 -8.26 62.52
N PRO A 47 15.27 -8.55 62.62
CA PRO A 47 16.23 -7.58 63.12
C PRO A 47 16.27 -6.32 62.23
N PRO A 48 16.60 -5.15 62.80
CA PRO A 48 16.64 -3.89 62.05
C PRO A 48 17.58 -3.97 60.84
N PRO A 49 17.15 -3.47 59.67
CA PRO A 49 18.02 -3.36 58.51
C PRO A 49 19.13 -2.32 58.77
N GLU A 50 20.34 -2.62 58.32
CA GLU A 50 21.53 -1.77 58.44
C GLU A 50 21.32 -0.35 57.85
N HIS A 51 20.44 -0.23 56.86
CA HIS A 51 20.03 1.03 56.23
C HIS A 51 18.51 1.24 56.24
N PHE A 52 17.98 1.63 57.41
CA PHE A 52 16.54 1.80 57.66
C PHE A 52 15.82 2.69 56.62
N SER A 53 16.40 3.83 56.25
CA SER A 53 15.78 4.76 55.27
C SER A 53 15.65 4.12 53.87
N SER A 54 16.71 3.52 53.36
CA SER A 54 16.71 2.86 52.04
C SER A 54 15.71 1.69 51.99
N TRP A 55 15.67 0.91 53.06
CA TRP A 55 14.72 -0.19 53.22
C TRP A 55 13.27 0.30 53.30
N LEU A 56 13.01 1.36 54.07
CA LEU A 56 11.69 1.99 54.18
C LEU A 56 11.17 2.44 52.81
N TRP A 57 12.00 3.15 52.04
CA TRP A 57 11.60 3.67 50.73
C TRP A 57 11.43 2.57 49.68
N THR A 58 12.09 1.42 49.85
CA THR A 58 11.85 0.21 49.05
C THR A 58 10.44 -0.34 49.31
N ILE A 59 10.02 -0.42 50.57
CA ILE A 59 8.66 -0.84 50.94
C ILE A 59 7.63 0.17 50.40
N ALA A 60 7.88 1.46 50.61
CA ALA A 60 7.01 2.54 50.14
C ALA A 60 6.80 2.49 48.63
N SER A 61 7.87 2.29 47.86
CA SER A 61 7.80 2.20 46.39
C SER A 61 7.01 0.98 45.92
N ARG A 62 7.18 -0.18 46.59
CA ARG A 62 6.43 -1.42 46.28
C ARG A 62 4.94 -1.28 46.60
N ARG A 63 4.60 -0.65 47.73
CA ARG A 63 3.20 -0.40 48.11
C ARG A 63 2.54 0.61 47.19
N PHE A 64 3.24 1.67 46.80
CA PHE A 64 2.74 2.61 45.81
C PHE A 64 2.47 1.94 44.45
N ALA A 65 3.39 1.11 43.95
CA ALA A 65 3.16 0.37 42.70
C ALA A 65 1.92 -0.54 42.76
N ARG A 66 1.71 -1.22 43.90
CA ARG A 66 0.52 -2.06 44.14
C ARG A 66 -0.76 -1.21 44.18
N TRP A 67 -0.72 -0.06 44.84
CA TRP A 67 -1.83 0.88 44.92
C TRP A 67 -2.21 1.41 43.53
N CYS A 68 -1.23 1.77 42.69
CA CYS A 68 -1.48 2.17 41.30
C CYS A 68 -2.12 1.05 40.47
N ALA A 69 -1.67 -0.20 40.64
CA ALA A 69 -2.26 -1.34 39.94
C ALA A 69 -3.73 -1.56 40.34
N LYS A 70 -4.04 -1.52 41.65
CA LYS A 70 -5.41 -1.62 42.17
C LYS A 70 -6.31 -0.53 41.58
N ARG A 71 -5.80 0.70 41.52
CA ARG A 71 -6.53 1.85 40.96
C ARG A 71 -6.71 1.83 39.46
N HIS A 72 -5.76 1.30 38.71
CA HIS A 72 -5.95 1.09 37.28
C HIS A 72 -7.11 0.12 37.02
N THR A 73 -7.21 -0.96 37.81
CA THR A 73 -8.32 -1.92 37.74
C THR A 73 -9.65 -1.33 38.22
N GLU A 74 -9.64 -0.45 39.23
CA GLU A 74 -10.85 0.24 39.70
C GLU A 74 -11.32 1.31 38.71
N ARG A 75 -10.39 2.07 38.09
CA ARG A 75 -10.69 3.06 37.04
C ARG A 75 -11.24 2.41 35.78
N GLU A 76 -10.73 1.25 35.35
CA GLU A 76 -11.32 0.49 34.23
C GLU A 76 -12.81 0.14 34.48
N ASN A 77 -13.23 0.02 35.75
CA ASN A 77 -14.63 -0.21 36.12
C ASN A 77 -15.45 1.09 36.30
N THR A 78 -14.84 2.28 36.30
CA THR A 78 -15.50 3.57 36.54
C THR A 78 -15.47 4.56 35.35
N ILE A 79 -14.85 4.20 34.21
CA ILE A 79 -14.75 5.04 32.99
C ILE A 79 -16.10 5.44 32.35
N TYR A 80 -17.25 5.06 32.92
CA TYR A 80 -18.57 5.51 32.44
C TYR A 80 -19.16 6.77 33.10
N ARG A 81 -18.48 7.44 34.03
CA ARG A 81 -19.01 8.70 34.61
C ARG A 81 -17.97 9.80 34.85
N ASP A 82 -17.93 10.65 33.83
CA ASP A 82 -17.86 12.11 33.85
C ASP A 82 -16.60 12.83 34.36
N ASP A 83 -16.36 13.92 33.64
CA ASP A 83 -15.11 14.66 33.48
C ASP A 83 -15.08 15.92 34.37
N MET A 84 -13.86 16.36 34.69
CA MET A 84 -13.47 17.72 35.11
C MET A 84 -14.09 18.36 36.38
N ASN A 85 -13.29 18.44 37.45
CA ASN A 85 -12.84 19.71 38.04
C ASN A 85 -11.99 19.48 39.31
N GLU A 86 -10.71 19.87 39.28
CA GLU A 86 -9.97 20.21 40.51
C GLU A 86 -9.32 21.59 40.33
N PRO A 87 -9.24 22.43 41.39
CA PRO A 87 -8.77 23.81 41.29
C PRO A 87 -7.25 23.86 41.18
N ALA A 88 -6.74 24.67 40.25
CA ALA A 88 -5.30 24.87 40.05
C ALA A 88 -4.69 25.75 41.15
N ASP A 89 -3.67 25.22 41.82
CA ASP A 89 -2.71 25.96 42.65
C ASP A 89 -1.54 26.41 41.74
N ASP A 90 -1.38 27.72 41.57
CA ASP A 90 -0.61 28.38 40.50
C ASP A 90 0.92 28.32 40.70
N SER A 91 1.40 27.89 41.89
CA SER A 91 2.83 27.85 42.21
C SER A 91 3.58 26.58 41.75
N GLY A 92 2.88 25.63 41.12
CA GLY A 92 3.45 24.36 40.66
C GLY A 92 3.35 24.11 39.16
N ILE A 93 2.89 25.10 38.38
CA ILE A 93 2.65 24.94 36.94
C ILE A 93 3.97 24.75 36.19
N ASP A 94 5.00 25.56 36.48
CA ASP A 94 6.31 25.46 35.79
C ASP A 94 7.05 24.16 36.10
N ASP A 95 7.07 23.72 37.37
CA ASP A 95 7.72 22.46 37.75
C ASP A 95 6.99 21.24 37.17
N LYS A 96 5.65 21.24 37.16
CA LYS A 96 4.86 20.18 36.52
C LYS A 96 5.02 20.20 35.01
N LEU A 97 5.13 21.38 34.40
CA LEU A 97 5.35 21.54 32.96
C LEU A 97 6.73 20.99 32.55
N LEU A 98 7.79 21.36 33.27
CA LEU A 98 9.15 20.82 33.08
C LEU A 98 9.20 19.31 33.26
N GLU A 99 8.54 18.78 34.30
CA GLU A 99 8.47 17.34 34.54
C GLU A 99 7.73 16.62 33.40
N ASN A 100 6.65 17.22 32.88
CA ASN A 100 5.91 16.71 31.73
C ASN A 100 6.72 16.77 30.43
N GLU A 101 7.52 17.80 30.20
CA GLU A 101 8.43 17.92 29.06
C GLU A 101 9.53 16.86 29.09
N LEU A 102 10.13 16.62 30.25
CA LEU A 102 11.11 15.56 30.49
C LEU A 102 10.50 14.17 30.22
N TYR A 103 9.30 13.90 30.75
CA TYR A 103 8.60 12.64 30.51
C TYR A 103 8.21 12.45 29.05
N SER A 104 7.77 13.52 28.38
CA SER A 104 7.43 13.49 26.96
C SER A 104 8.65 13.24 26.09
N SER A 105 9.77 13.90 26.41
CA SER A 105 11.06 13.68 25.73
C SER A 105 11.56 12.25 25.92
N LEU A 106 11.49 11.71 27.14
CA LEU A 106 11.87 10.32 27.42
C LEU A 106 10.99 9.33 26.65
N ARG A 107 9.67 9.54 26.62
CA ARG A 107 8.72 8.69 25.87
C ARG A 107 9.03 8.74 24.37
N ARG A 108 9.32 9.92 23.82
CA ARG A 108 9.76 10.10 22.43
C ARG A 108 11.03 9.29 22.17
N GLU A 109 12.07 9.45 23.00
CA GLU A 109 13.33 8.72 22.76
C GLU A 109 13.19 7.21 22.92
N LEU A 110 12.34 6.74 23.83
CA LEU A 110 11.99 5.31 23.94
C LEU A 110 11.30 4.78 22.68
N ALA A 111 10.52 5.61 22.00
CA ALA A 111 9.87 5.26 20.74
C ALA A 111 10.86 5.10 19.57
N PHE A 112 12.00 5.82 19.58
CA PHE A 112 12.98 5.81 18.47
C PHE A 112 14.29 5.06 18.78
N ILE A 113 14.48 4.54 19.99
CA ILE A 113 15.65 3.72 20.32
C ILE A 113 15.53 2.31 19.71
N ALA A 114 16.64 1.74 19.24
CA ALA A 114 16.72 0.39 18.68
C ALA A 114 16.06 -0.67 19.59
N ARG A 115 15.39 -1.65 18.99
CA ARG A 115 14.62 -2.68 19.70
C ARG A 115 15.37 -3.38 20.82
N GLU A 116 16.61 -3.81 20.56
CA GLU A 116 17.44 -4.50 21.56
C GLU A 116 17.67 -3.67 22.84
N HIS A 117 17.74 -2.35 22.70
CA HIS A 117 17.88 -1.43 23.82
C HIS A 117 16.53 -1.12 24.48
N ARG A 118 15.48 -0.95 23.68
CA ARG A 118 14.11 -0.71 24.16
C ARG A 118 13.63 -1.85 25.05
N GLU A 119 13.73 -3.09 24.57
CA GLU A 119 13.29 -4.28 25.30
C GLU A 119 13.98 -4.41 26.66
N LEU A 120 15.30 -4.16 26.72
CA LEU A 120 16.07 -4.17 27.96
C LEU A 120 15.63 -3.07 28.94
N ILE A 121 15.45 -1.84 28.45
CA ILE A 121 15.04 -0.71 29.30
C ILE A 121 13.63 -0.91 29.83
N VAL A 122 12.67 -1.25 28.96
CA VAL A 122 11.28 -1.50 29.37
C VAL A 122 11.23 -2.64 30.39
N ALA A 123 11.89 -3.76 30.11
CA ALA A 123 11.88 -4.88 31.04
C ALA A 123 12.50 -4.53 32.40
N HIS A 124 13.65 -3.86 32.42
CA HIS A 124 14.34 -3.57 33.67
C HIS A 124 13.70 -2.42 34.47
N TYR A 125 13.41 -1.29 33.83
CA TYR A 125 12.99 -0.06 34.50
C TYR A 125 11.47 0.09 34.63
N ILE A 126 10.70 -0.48 33.70
CA ILE A 126 9.22 -0.38 33.74
C ILE A 126 8.64 -1.64 34.38
N ASN A 127 9.08 -2.82 33.93
CA ASN A 127 8.54 -4.09 34.41
C ASN A 127 9.30 -4.66 35.63
N SER A 128 10.30 -3.94 36.14
CA SER A 128 11.07 -4.32 37.34
C SER A 128 11.76 -5.69 37.25
N VAL A 129 12.11 -6.15 36.05
CA VAL A 129 12.80 -7.44 35.84
C VAL A 129 14.27 -7.33 36.28
N GLY A 130 14.73 -8.29 37.07
CA GLY A 130 16.09 -8.32 37.60
C GLY A 130 17.15 -8.61 36.53
N ILE A 131 18.41 -8.21 36.78
CA ILE A 131 19.52 -8.45 35.84
C ILE A 131 19.78 -9.95 35.63
N SER A 132 19.67 -10.77 36.68
CA SER A 132 19.83 -12.23 36.58
C SER A 132 18.75 -12.85 35.70
N GLU A 133 17.50 -12.46 35.92
CA GLU A 133 16.36 -12.94 35.14
C GLU A 133 16.45 -12.50 33.68
N LEU A 134 16.89 -11.26 33.41
CA LEU A 134 17.17 -10.80 32.03
C LEU A 134 18.32 -11.58 31.37
N SER A 135 19.36 -11.92 32.14
CA SER A 135 20.51 -12.71 31.69
C SER A 135 20.06 -14.10 31.24
N GLU A 136 19.19 -14.74 32.02
CA GLU A 136 18.58 -16.04 31.70
C GLU A 136 17.64 -15.92 30.50
N ARG A 137 16.71 -14.96 30.52
CA ARG A 137 15.68 -14.79 29.48
C ARG A 137 16.26 -14.51 28.10
N LEU A 138 17.34 -13.73 28.04
CA LEU A 138 17.99 -13.32 26.79
C LEU A 138 19.20 -14.19 26.44
N ASN A 139 19.55 -15.18 27.28
CA ASN A 139 20.72 -16.05 27.13
C ASN A 139 22.02 -15.27 26.89
N ILE A 140 22.27 -14.22 27.67
CA ILE A 140 23.49 -13.39 27.62
C ILE A 140 24.05 -13.17 29.03
N PRO A 141 25.37 -12.99 29.22
CA PRO A 141 25.95 -12.77 30.54
C PRO A 141 25.39 -11.52 31.25
N CYS A 142 25.25 -11.59 32.58
CA CYS A 142 24.85 -10.44 33.41
C CYS A 142 25.70 -9.17 33.15
N GLY A 143 27.00 -9.35 32.89
CA GLY A 143 27.89 -8.24 32.50
C GLY A 143 27.47 -7.56 31.19
N THR A 144 27.05 -8.35 30.21
CA THR A 144 26.52 -7.86 28.93
C THR A 144 25.20 -7.12 29.12
N VAL A 145 24.29 -7.63 29.97
CA VAL A 145 23.04 -6.94 30.33
C VAL A 145 23.33 -5.56 30.91
N LYS A 146 24.26 -5.46 31.88
CA LYS A 146 24.67 -4.17 32.49
C LYS A 146 25.23 -3.19 31.46
N THR A 147 26.13 -3.66 30.59
CA THR A 147 26.74 -2.82 29.55
C THR A 147 25.70 -2.33 28.53
N ARG A 148 24.79 -3.20 28.10
CA ARG A 148 23.71 -2.83 27.17
C ARG A 148 22.74 -1.82 27.80
N LEU A 149 22.35 -2.01 29.06
CA LEU A 149 21.53 -1.03 29.80
C LEU A 149 22.24 0.32 29.94
N MET A 150 23.55 0.33 30.20
CA MET A 150 24.34 1.56 30.28
C MET A 150 24.38 2.30 28.94
N ARG A 151 24.62 1.58 27.83
CA ARG A 151 24.59 2.15 26.48
C ARG A 151 23.21 2.70 26.14
N ALA A 152 22.15 1.95 26.42
CA ALA A 152 20.78 2.36 26.17
C ALA A 152 20.42 3.65 26.92
N ARG A 153 20.81 3.78 28.21
CA ARG A 153 20.63 5.03 28.97
C ARG A 153 21.37 6.21 28.35
N LYS A 154 22.59 5.99 27.86
CA LYS A 154 23.39 7.01 27.20
C LYS A 154 22.70 7.51 25.91
N ILE A 155 22.22 6.59 25.08
CA ILE A 155 21.49 6.91 23.85
C ILE A 155 20.21 7.72 24.15
N LEU A 156 19.43 7.31 25.17
CA LEU A 156 18.24 8.06 25.57
C LEU A 156 18.60 9.47 26.04
N LYS A 157 19.64 9.61 26.87
CA LYS A 157 20.06 10.93 27.36
C LYS A 157 20.49 11.84 26.19
N GLU A 158 21.35 11.34 25.31
CA GLU A 158 21.79 12.08 24.12
C GLU A 158 20.62 12.49 23.22
N GLY A 159 19.64 11.60 23.01
CA GLY A 159 18.45 11.90 22.24
C GLY A 159 17.48 12.89 22.90
N MET A 160 17.45 12.95 24.24
CA MET A 160 16.66 13.94 24.98
C MET A 160 17.32 15.32 24.92
N ASP A 161 18.66 15.36 24.93
CA ASP A 161 19.44 16.60 24.84
C ASP A 161 19.41 17.18 23.39
N MET A 162 19.18 16.33 22.38
CA MET A 162 19.04 16.75 20.98
C MET A 162 17.56 16.99 20.61
N ALA A 163 17.26 18.12 19.99
CA ALA A 163 15.98 18.32 19.32
C ALA A 163 15.97 17.47 18.04
N ARG A 164 15.45 16.24 18.12
CA ARG A 164 15.18 15.42 16.94
C ARG A 164 14.25 16.18 16.00
N GLU A 165 14.73 16.48 14.80
CA GLU A 165 13.90 16.97 13.70
C GLU A 165 13.36 15.77 12.93
N PHE A 166 12.03 15.69 12.82
CA PHE A 166 11.40 14.71 11.96
C PHE A 166 11.46 15.16 10.51
N GLY A 167 11.47 14.18 9.61
CA GLY A 167 11.42 14.43 8.18
C GLY A 167 10.10 15.07 7.75
N ARG A 168 10.07 15.52 6.49
CA ARG A 168 8.89 16.19 5.94
C ARG A 168 7.67 15.28 5.94
N ARG A 169 7.86 13.97 5.70
CA ARG A 169 6.74 13.00 5.63
C ARG A 169 6.04 12.76 6.96
N SER A 170 6.63 13.22 8.08
CA SER A 170 5.97 13.18 9.39
C SER A 170 4.76 14.12 9.51
N TYR A 171 4.80 15.28 8.84
CA TYR A 171 3.73 16.29 8.90
C TYR A 171 3.10 16.59 7.53
N ASN A 172 3.76 16.20 6.44
CA ASN A 172 3.27 16.35 5.07
C ASN A 172 3.54 15.05 4.27
N PRO A 173 2.85 13.95 4.61
CA PRO A 173 2.97 12.69 3.88
C PRO A 173 2.52 12.85 2.43
N GLU A 174 3.21 12.15 1.54
CA GLU A 174 2.95 12.21 0.11
C GLU A 174 2.14 11.00 -0.34
N ASN A 175 1.53 11.13 -1.52
CA ASN A 175 0.82 10.03 -2.16
C ASN A 175 1.52 9.69 -3.48
N VAL A 176 1.41 8.44 -3.86
CA VAL A 176 2.06 7.81 -5.01
C VAL A 176 1.04 6.87 -5.62
N SER A 177 0.92 6.90 -6.94
CA SER A 177 0.09 5.94 -7.66
C SER A 177 0.93 4.71 -7.96
N PHE A 178 0.28 3.55 -7.99
CA PHE A 178 0.95 2.29 -8.31
C PHE A 178 0.20 1.57 -9.39
N VAL A 179 0.94 0.84 -10.22
CA VAL A 179 0.41 -0.07 -11.22
C VAL A 179 1.05 -1.44 -11.04
N SER A 180 0.25 -2.48 -11.23
CA SER A 180 0.72 -3.87 -11.26
C SER A 180 0.26 -4.54 -12.54
N SER A 181 1.06 -5.47 -13.03
CA SER A 181 0.70 -6.36 -14.14
C SER A 181 0.83 -7.82 -13.71
N GLY A 182 0.29 -8.76 -14.49
CA GLY A 182 0.36 -10.20 -14.17
C GLY A 182 -0.72 -10.66 -13.17
N ASN A 183 -0.59 -11.90 -12.66
CA ASN A 183 -1.60 -12.53 -11.81
C ASN A 183 -1.32 -12.32 -10.30
N GLN A 184 -2.31 -11.83 -9.53
CA GLN A 184 -2.23 -11.53 -8.09
C GLN A 184 -3.17 -12.43 -7.23
N PRO A 185 -2.81 -13.69 -6.95
CA PRO A 185 -3.75 -14.68 -6.40
C PRO A 185 -4.26 -14.39 -4.97
N ASP A 186 -3.53 -13.62 -4.17
CA ASP A 186 -3.86 -13.31 -2.78
C ASP A 186 -4.15 -11.83 -2.51
N GLY A 187 -4.23 -11.01 -3.57
CA GLY A 187 -4.43 -9.55 -3.48
C GLY A 187 -3.17 -8.74 -3.14
N LEU A 188 -1.99 -9.35 -3.04
CA LEU A 188 -0.72 -8.62 -3.11
C LEU A 188 -0.44 -8.17 -4.55
N PRO A 189 0.14 -6.99 -4.78
CA PRO A 189 0.74 -6.09 -3.78
C PRO A 189 -0.25 -5.16 -3.08
N TRP A 190 -1.49 -5.05 -3.55
CA TRP A 190 -2.44 -4.00 -3.16
C TRP A 190 -2.76 -3.96 -1.67
N LYS A 191 -2.94 -5.12 -1.03
CA LYS A 191 -3.15 -5.22 0.43
C LYS A 191 -1.99 -4.67 1.27
N ALA A 192 -0.80 -4.53 0.70
CA ALA A 192 0.36 -4.01 1.40
C ALA A 192 0.52 -2.49 1.24
N VAL A 193 -0.14 -1.87 0.26
CA VAL A 193 0.05 -0.46 -0.13
C VAL A 193 -1.25 0.34 -0.17
N ASP A 194 -2.29 -0.15 0.50
CA ASP A 194 -3.58 0.54 0.66
C ASP A 194 -3.53 1.68 1.68
N ARG A 195 -2.57 1.65 2.61
CA ARG A 195 -2.38 2.63 3.69
C ARG A 195 -1.26 3.62 3.39
N LEU A 196 -1.38 4.83 3.93
CA LEU A 196 -0.44 5.95 3.69
C LEU A 196 0.98 5.66 4.20
N ILE A 197 1.12 4.94 5.32
CA ILE A 197 2.42 4.62 5.94
C ILE A 197 3.28 3.76 5.00
N PRO A 198 2.84 2.57 4.53
CA PRO A 198 3.57 1.77 3.55
C PRO A 198 4.00 2.57 2.31
N LYS A 199 3.11 3.41 1.77
CA LYS A 199 3.41 4.24 0.60
C LYS A 199 4.57 5.19 0.84
N ASN A 200 4.60 5.86 1.99
CA ASN A 200 5.65 6.82 2.34
C ASN A 200 6.97 6.13 2.72
N ILE A 201 6.92 4.91 3.27
CA ILE A 201 8.11 4.07 3.43
C ILE A 201 8.72 3.75 2.06
N LEU A 202 7.89 3.37 1.08
CA LEU A 202 8.36 3.03 -0.26
C LEU A 202 8.89 4.26 -1.01
N LEU A 203 8.28 5.44 -0.84
CA LEU A 203 8.79 6.70 -1.38
C LEU A 203 10.17 7.04 -0.79
N GLU A 204 10.32 6.96 0.54
CA GLU A 204 11.61 7.25 1.18
C GLU A 204 12.68 6.22 0.84
N ALA A 205 12.30 4.94 0.74
CA ALA A 205 13.21 3.86 0.40
C ALA A 205 13.42 3.70 -1.14
N GLY A 206 12.80 4.56 -1.95
CA GLY A 206 12.85 4.51 -3.42
C GLY A 206 14.13 5.15 -3.93
N GLY A 207 15.10 4.34 -4.36
CA GLY A 207 16.43 4.82 -4.78
C GLY A 207 17.32 5.35 -3.64
N ASN A 208 16.80 5.40 -2.41
CA ASN A 208 17.55 5.77 -1.21
C ASN A 208 17.49 4.63 -0.18
N PRO A 209 18.51 3.76 -0.10
CA PRO A 209 18.55 2.69 0.90
C PRO A 209 18.56 3.27 2.33
N SER A 210 17.52 2.96 3.12
CA SER A 210 17.29 3.57 4.44
C SER A 210 17.21 2.53 5.56
N THR A 211 17.76 2.82 6.73
CA THR A 211 17.61 1.96 7.92
C THR A 211 16.21 2.13 8.52
N PRO A 212 15.74 1.19 9.36
CA PRO A 212 14.50 1.37 10.10
C PRO A 212 14.45 2.67 10.92
N GLU A 213 15.57 3.09 11.50
CA GLU A 213 15.70 4.35 12.24
C GLU A 213 15.57 5.58 11.34
N GLU A 214 16.22 5.57 10.16
CA GLU A 214 16.11 6.65 9.17
C GLU A 214 14.64 6.79 8.71
N LEU A 215 13.98 5.68 8.39
CA LEU A 215 12.56 5.67 8.00
C LEU A 215 11.64 6.13 9.14
N ALA A 216 11.87 5.66 10.36
CA ALA A 216 11.12 6.08 11.54
C ALA A 216 11.23 7.60 11.75
N MET A 217 12.44 8.16 11.61
CA MET A 217 12.69 9.59 11.73
C MET A 217 12.03 10.40 10.61
N GLU A 218 12.11 9.93 9.37
CA GLU A 218 11.50 10.63 8.23
C GLU A 218 9.98 10.72 8.37
N LEU A 219 9.34 9.61 8.74
CA LEU A 219 7.89 9.54 8.86
C LEU A 219 7.37 9.98 10.25
N GLY A 220 8.25 10.25 11.22
CA GLY A 220 7.87 10.54 12.60
C GLY A 220 7.11 9.39 13.29
N ILE A 221 7.33 8.16 12.83
CA ILE A 221 6.65 6.96 13.34
C ILE A 221 7.57 6.22 14.29
N ALA A 222 7.07 5.88 15.47
CA ALA A 222 7.83 5.13 16.45
C ALA A 222 8.38 3.80 15.85
N LEU A 223 9.65 3.55 16.11
CA LEU A 223 10.43 2.47 15.51
C LEU A 223 9.80 1.05 15.65
N PRO A 224 9.11 0.65 16.75
CA PRO A 224 8.46 -0.67 16.79
C PRO A 224 7.36 -0.84 15.74
N TYR A 225 6.62 0.22 15.41
CA TYR A 225 5.60 0.15 14.36
C TYR A 225 6.24 0.16 12.98
N MET A 226 7.31 0.95 12.80
CA MET A 226 8.11 0.96 11.57
C MET A 226 8.67 -0.44 11.24
N GLU A 227 9.16 -1.16 12.25
CA GLU A 227 9.67 -2.53 12.09
C GLU A 227 8.61 -3.50 11.54
N GLU A 228 7.35 -3.40 12.00
CA GLU A 228 6.25 -4.23 11.49
C GLU A 228 5.86 -3.86 10.04
N GLU A 229 5.85 -2.58 9.70
CA GLU A 229 5.57 -2.13 8.33
C GLU A 229 6.68 -2.55 7.34
N ILE A 230 7.95 -2.42 7.74
CA ILE A 230 9.08 -2.89 6.93
C ILE A 230 8.97 -4.41 6.71
N LYS A 231 8.58 -5.16 7.74
CA LYS A 231 8.37 -6.61 7.65
C LYS A 231 7.24 -6.96 6.68
N LEU A 232 6.10 -6.26 6.75
CA LEU A 232 4.98 -6.40 5.81
C LEU A 232 5.46 -6.19 4.36
N LEU A 233 6.12 -5.06 4.09
CA LEU A 233 6.61 -4.71 2.76
C LEU A 233 7.70 -5.65 2.23
N THR A 234 8.57 -6.15 3.11
CA THR A 234 9.59 -7.15 2.75
C THR A 234 8.95 -8.49 2.41
N ASN A 235 7.98 -8.94 3.21
CA ASN A 235 7.22 -10.17 2.94
C ASN A 235 6.42 -10.08 1.64
N ALA A 236 5.89 -8.89 1.32
CA ALA A 236 5.23 -8.60 0.05
C ALA A 236 6.22 -8.45 -1.12
N THR A 237 7.53 -8.57 -0.90
CA THR A 237 8.62 -8.40 -1.89
C THR A 237 8.71 -6.99 -2.51
N LEU A 238 8.16 -5.98 -1.81
CA LEU A 238 8.19 -4.57 -2.21
C LEU A 238 9.45 -3.85 -1.71
N LEU A 239 9.98 -4.27 -0.55
CA LEU A 239 11.30 -3.90 -0.05
C LEU A 239 12.28 -5.07 -0.13
N LYS A 240 13.55 -4.76 -0.40
CA LYS A 240 14.68 -5.68 -0.25
C LYS A 240 15.66 -5.15 0.80
N LYS A 241 16.23 -6.06 1.58
CA LYS A 241 17.26 -5.73 2.58
C LYS A 241 18.64 -5.72 1.92
N VAL A 242 19.40 -4.64 2.14
CA VAL A 242 20.79 -4.46 1.68
C VAL A 242 21.63 -4.07 2.89
N GLY A 243 22.37 -5.04 3.47
CA GLY A 243 23.05 -4.84 4.74
C GLY A 243 22.05 -4.59 5.88
N ASN A 244 22.14 -3.44 6.54
CA ASN A 244 21.18 -2.98 7.56
C ASN A 244 20.11 -2.01 7.02
N LYS A 245 20.14 -1.72 5.72
CA LYS A 245 19.22 -0.81 5.03
C LYS A 245 18.17 -1.58 4.23
N TYR A 246 17.10 -0.88 3.88
CA TYR A 246 16.01 -1.36 3.04
C TYR A 246 15.83 -0.40 1.87
N VAL A 247 15.61 -0.95 0.68
CA VAL A 247 15.37 -0.20 -0.55
C VAL A 247 14.23 -0.87 -1.30
N THR A 248 13.50 -0.12 -2.13
CA THR A 248 12.48 -0.72 -2.98
C THR A 248 13.07 -1.81 -3.88
N ASN A 249 12.27 -2.84 -4.15
CA ASN A 249 12.61 -3.88 -5.13
C ASN A 249 11.95 -3.62 -6.51
N PHE A 250 11.48 -2.40 -6.71
CA PHE A 250 10.85 -1.91 -7.93
C PHE A 250 11.13 -0.42 -8.07
N TRP A 251 10.91 0.11 -9.27
CA TRP A 251 11.15 1.52 -9.56
C TRP A 251 9.92 2.38 -9.30
N ILE A 252 10.14 3.55 -8.70
CA ILE A 252 9.17 4.62 -8.58
C ILE A 252 9.60 5.73 -9.54
N ALA A 253 8.78 5.99 -10.56
CA ALA A 253 9.05 7.00 -11.57
C ALA A 253 8.89 8.41 -10.98
N GLY A 254 9.98 9.18 -11.01
CA GLY A 254 9.96 10.58 -10.61
C GLY A 254 9.18 11.47 -11.57
N LYS A 255 8.65 12.60 -11.10
CA LYS A 255 7.82 13.51 -11.93
C LYS A 255 8.53 13.98 -13.20
N GLU A 256 9.82 14.30 -13.13
CA GLU A 256 10.59 14.81 -14.26
C GLU A 256 10.72 13.77 -15.37
N THR A 257 11.03 12.51 -15.01
CA THR A 257 11.13 11.40 -15.94
C THR A 257 9.78 11.11 -16.60
N GLN A 258 8.69 11.11 -15.83
CA GLN A 258 7.34 10.93 -16.36
C GLN A 258 7.01 12.00 -17.42
N VAL A 259 7.29 13.29 -17.13
CA VAL A 259 7.04 14.39 -18.09
C VAL A 259 7.92 14.27 -19.33
N LYS A 260 9.17 13.82 -19.18
CA LYS A 260 10.09 13.59 -20.30
C LYS A 260 9.56 12.49 -21.23
N ILE A 261 9.12 11.37 -20.67
CA ILE A 261 8.51 10.26 -21.42
C ILE A 261 7.23 10.72 -22.12
N TRP A 262 6.31 11.36 -21.39
CA TRP A 262 5.06 11.85 -21.97
C TRP A 262 5.28 12.80 -23.16
N LYS A 263 6.27 13.71 -23.08
CA LYS A 263 6.61 14.59 -24.21
C LYS A 263 7.11 13.80 -25.43
N THR A 264 7.93 12.79 -25.21
CA THR A 264 8.43 11.89 -26.26
C THR A 264 7.29 11.09 -26.89
N GLU A 265 6.37 10.57 -26.09
CA GLU A 265 5.17 9.85 -26.55
C GLU A 265 4.17 10.75 -27.26
N ARG A 266 4.07 12.02 -26.86
CA ARG A 266 3.19 12.98 -27.54
C ARG A 266 3.80 13.43 -28.86
N ALA A 267 5.13 13.49 -28.97
CA ALA A 267 5.81 13.82 -30.22
C ALA A 267 5.50 12.78 -31.31
N GLY A 268 4.88 13.23 -32.41
CA GLY A 268 4.46 12.35 -33.51
C GLY A 268 3.22 11.48 -33.21
N SER A 269 2.51 11.71 -32.10
CA SER A 269 1.30 10.94 -31.73
C SER A 269 0.22 10.99 -32.81
N LYS A 270 -0.10 12.19 -33.32
CA LYS A 270 -1.07 12.39 -34.42
C LYS A 270 -0.67 11.71 -35.73
N GLU A 271 0.62 11.65 -36.04
CA GLU A 271 1.12 10.96 -37.24
C GLU A 271 0.97 9.45 -37.09
N ARG A 272 1.36 8.90 -35.92
CA ARG A 272 1.13 7.50 -35.60
C ARG A 272 -0.34 7.12 -35.64
N ALA A 273 -1.19 7.98 -35.10
CA ALA A 273 -2.65 7.83 -35.11
C ALA A 273 -3.16 7.73 -36.57
N ALA A 274 -2.79 8.69 -37.42
CA ALA A 274 -3.20 8.71 -38.82
C ALA A 274 -2.73 7.48 -39.62
N LEU A 275 -1.51 6.96 -39.35
CA LEU A 275 -1.02 5.73 -39.96
C LEU A 275 -1.84 4.50 -39.52
N MET A 276 -2.22 4.45 -38.24
CA MET A 276 -3.09 3.39 -37.71
C MET A 276 -4.46 3.42 -38.36
N ALA A 277 -5.07 4.61 -38.42
CA ALA A 277 -6.36 4.80 -39.06
C ALA A 277 -6.32 4.38 -40.52
N LYS A 278 -5.30 4.82 -41.26
CA LYS A 278 -5.10 4.41 -42.65
C LYS A 278 -5.03 2.89 -42.79
N ALA A 279 -4.23 2.21 -41.95
CA ALA A 279 -4.09 0.77 -42.02
C ALA A 279 -5.39 0.01 -41.70
N ILE A 280 -6.23 0.54 -40.79
CA ILE A 280 -7.50 -0.09 -40.43
C ILE A 280 -8.58 0.22 -41.46
N GLU A 281 -8.76 1.48 -41.85
CA GLU A 281 -9.83 1.88 -42.77
C GLU A 281 -9.60 1.37 -44.20
N ASP A 282 -8.35 1.33 -44.70
CA ASP A 282 -8.04 0.75 -46.02
C ASP A 282 -8.37 -0.76 -46.08
N ASN A 283 -8.30 -1.46 -44.95
CA ASN A 283 -8.65 -2.88 -44.82
C ASN A 283 -10.05 -3.13 -44.27
N TYR A 284 -10.82 -2.09 -43.92
CA TYR A 284 -12.08 -2.24 -43.21
C TYR A 284 -13.08 -3.15 -43.92
N PRO A 285 -13.27 -3.08 -45.26
CA PRO A 285 -14.18 -4.00 -45.95
C PRO A 285 -13.83 -5.48 -45.73
N GLU A 286 -12.55 -5.85 -45.87
CA GLU A 286 -12.10 -7.23 -45.67
C GLU A 286 -12.17 -7.65 -44.19
N LEU A 287 -11.82 -6.73 -43.27
CA LEU A 287 -11.98 -6.93 -41.84
C LEU A 287 -13.45 -7.23 -41.49
N THR A 288 -14.39 -6.50 -42.10
CA THR A 288 -15.82 -6.72 -41.85
C THR A 288 -16.33 -8.06 -42.37
N GLU A 289 -15.70 -8.65 -43.39
CA GLU A 289 -16.02 -9.99 -43.89
C GLU A 289 -15.42 -11.09 -43.01
N LEU A 290 -14.18 -10.91 -42.54
CA LEU A 290 -13.49 -11.82 -41.62
C LEU A 290 -14.23 -11.94 -40.30
N LEU A 291 -14.71 -10.81 -39.81
CA LEU A 291 -15.47 -10.69 -38.57
C LEU A 291 -16.92 -11.00 -38.91
N ALA A 292 -17.40 -12.24 -38.75
CA ALA A 292 -18.82 -12.54 -38.89
C ALA A 292 -19.61 -11.82 -37.76
N GLN A 293 -20.25 -10.69 -38.06
CA GLN A 293 -20.68 -9.71 -37.06
C GLN A 293 -22.12 -9.92 -36.57
N THR A 294 -22.31 -9.68 -35.27
CA THR A 294 -23.61 -9.37 -34.65
C THR A 294 -23.60 -7.99 -33.96
N CYS A 295 -22.48 -7.26 -34.01
CA CYS A 295 -22.25 -5.98 -33.32
C CYS A 295 -22.36 -4.75 -34.24
N ALA A 296 -22.42 -3.54 -33.68
CA ALA A 296 -22.42 -2.31 -34.46
C ALA A 296 -21.05 -2.00 -35.08
N ALA A 297 -21.05 -1.31 -36.22
CA ALA A 297 -19.85 -0.92 -36.96
C ALA A 297 -18.85 -0.10 -36.12
N ASP A 298 -19.37 0.81 -35.29
CA ASP A 298 -18.55 1.62 -34.38
C ASP A 298 -17.95 0.77 -33.25
N ASP A 299 -18.64 -0.28 -32.76
CA ASP A 299 -18.08 -1.20 -31.75
C ASP A 299 -16.88 -1.94 -32.33
N LEU A 300 -17.02 -2.37 -33.57
CA LEU A 300 -15.96 -3.06 -34.26
C LEU A 300 -14.74 -2.16 -34.49
N ARG A 301 -14.92 -0.90 -34.92
CA ARG A 301 -13.80 0.04 -35.08
C ARG A 301 -13.02 0.23 -33.79
N TRP A 302 -13.72 0.51 -32.70
CA TRP A 302 -13.07 0.69 -31.40
C TRP A 302 -12.27 -0.54 -30.97
N TYR A 303 -12.83 -1.73 -31.13
CA TYR A 303 -12.11 -2.98 -30.89
C TYR A 303 -10.87 -3.11 -31.79
N LEU A 304 -11.00 -2.87 -33.10
CA LEU A 304 -9.90 -2.99 -34.06
C LEU A 304 -8.74 -2.05 -33.73
N TYR A 305 -9.02 -0.79 -33.40
CA TYR A 305 -8.00 0.20 -33.05
C TYR A 305 -7.25 -0.22 -31.77
N ILE A 306 -7.98 -0.57 -30.71
CA ILE A 306 -7.39 -1.01 -29.44
C ILE A 306 -6.59 -2.32 -29.62
N MET A 307 -7.17 -3.31 -30.31
CA MET A 307 -6.53 -4.60 -30.57
C MET A 307 -5.25 -4.41 -31.41
N ALA A 308 -5.29 -3.58 -32.46
CA ALA A 308 -4.15 -3.34 -33.33
C ALA A 308 -3.02 -2.64 -32.57
N ILE A 309 -3.29 -1.53 -31.86
CA ILE A 309 -2.24 -0.82 -31.13
C ILE A 309 -1.65 -1.69 -30.02
N LYS A 310 -2.48 -2.43 -29.29
CA LYS A 310 -2.02 -3.36 -28.26
C LYS A 310 -1.05 -4.38 -28.86
N ARG A 311 -1.44 -5.06 -29.94
CA ARG A 311 -0.61 -6.08 -30.57
C ARG A 311 0.66 -5.51 -31.20
N MET A 312 0.59 -4.33 -31.81
CA MET A 312 1.78 -3.66 -32.32
C MET A 312 2.76 -3.30 -31.20
N THR A 313 2.28 -2.84 -30.04
CA THR A 313 3.16 -2.61 -28.88
C THR A 313 3.75 -3.91 -28.35
N ASP A 314 2.96 -4.99 -28.28
CA ASP A 314 3.42 -6.31 -27.84
C ASP A 314 4.52 -6.86 -28.78
N ASP A 315 4.41 -6.63 -30.10
CA ASP A 315 5.40 -7.05 -31.12
C ASP A 315 6.73 -6.28 -31.05
N VAL A 316 6.76 -5.14 -30.36
CA VAL A 316 7.93 -4.26 -30.22
C VAL A 316 8.60 -4.45 -28.86
N CYS A 317 7.82 -4.62 -27.79
CA CYS A 317 8.33 -4.69 -26.43
C CYS A 317 9.04 -6.04 -26.16
N ARG A 318 10.35 -6.00 -25.85
CA ARG A 318 11.21 -7.19 -25.79
C ARG A 318 10.87 -8.20 -24.70
N ASP A 319 10.38 -7.73 -23.54
CA ASP A 319 10.06 -8.56 -22.36
C ASP A 319 8.54 -8.72 -22.10
N GLY A 320 7.71 -8.08 -22.92
CA GLY A 320 6.25 -8.05 -22.73
C GLY A 320 5.78 -7.44 -21.41
N PHE A 321 4.46 -7.46 -21.18
CA PHE A 321 3.80 -6.72 -20.10
C PHE A 321 3.51 -7.55 -18.84
N GLY A 322 3.63 -8.89 -18.85
CA GLY A 322 2.79 -9.71 -17.95
C GLY A 322 3.42 -10.80 -17.08
N TYR A 323 4.66 -11.28 -17.29
CA TYR A 323 5.05 -12.57 -16.69
C TYR A 323 6.51 -12.70 -16.28
N LYS A 324 7.24 -11.58 -16.22
CA LYS A 324 8.68 -11.60 -15.88
C LYS A 324 8.96 -11.98 -14.43
N PHE A 325 8.02 -11.72 -13.53
CA PHE A 325 8.24 -11.83 -12.10
C PHE A 325 7.57 -13.08 -11.55
N THR A 326 8.27 -13.83 -10.69
CA THR A 326 7.70 -14.91 -9.90
C THR A 326 7.78 -14.53 -8.43
N ARG A 327 6.64 -14.56 -7.74
CA ARG A 327 6.51 -14.17 -6.34
C ARG A 327 6.42 -15.41 -5.45
N PRO A 328 6.85 -15.35 -4.18
CA PRO A 328 6.84 -16.49 -3.27
C PRO A 328 5.46 -17.16 -3.10
N ASN A 329 4.38 -16.40 -3.31
CA ASN A 329 3.00 -16.87 -3.23
C ASN A 329 2.46 -17.48 -4.54
N GLY A 330 3.30 -17.67 -5.56
CA GLY A 330 2.91 -18.17 -6.88
C GLY A 330 2.30 -17.10 -7.81
N GLY A 331 2.20 -15.85 -7.37
CA GLY A 331 1.83 -14.73 -8.24
C GLY A 331 2.90 -14.44 -9.29
N THR A 332 2.49 -13.99 -10.46
CA THR A 332 3.39 -13.70 -11.58
C THR A 332 3.44 -12.20 -11.91
N TRP A 333 3.42 -11.35 -10.88
CA TRP A 333 3.11 -9.94 -11.05
C TRP A 333 4.31 -9.00 -10.96
N GLY A 334 4.31 -7.99 -11.84
CA GLY A 334 5.22 -6.84 -11.78
C GLY A 334 4.60 -5.66 -11.05
N PHE A 335 5.41 -4.68 -10.66
CA PHE A 335 4.96 -3.54 -9.87
C PHE A 335 5.80 -2.31 -10.16
N THR A 336 5.18 -1.14 -10.20
CA THR A 336 5.86 0.14 -10.36
C THR A 336 5.06 1.24 -9.65
N GLY A 337 5.75 2.28 -9.19
CA GLY A 337 5.13 3.47 -8.61
C GLY A 337 5.34 4.69 -9.51
N PHE A 338 4.46 5.68 -9.38
CA PHE A 338 4.59 6.96 -10.05
C PHE A 338 4.29 8.07 -9.04
N GLU A 339 5.22 9.01 -8.92
CA GLU A 339 4.94 10.23 -8.17
C GLU A 339 3.78 10.97 -8.81
N LEU A 340 2.83 11.45 -7.99
CA LEU A 340 1.71 12.22 -8.50
C LEU A 340 2.20 13.52 -9.14
N ASN A 341 1.77 13.76 -10.37
CA ASN A 341 2.04 14.99 -11.10
C ASN A 341 0.76 15.48 -11.79
N ASP A 342 0.62 16.79 -11.85
CA ASP A 342 -0.48 17.54 -12.46
C ASP A 342 -0.10 18.09 -13.86
N LEU A 343 1.11 17.79 -14.32
CA LEU A 343 1.66 18.27 -15.57
C LEU A 343 1.29 17.38 -16.77
N ILE A 344 0.90 16.14 -16.51
CA ILE A 344 0.41 15.20 -17.53
C ILE A 344 -1.12 15.20 -17.48
N PRO A 345 -1.81 15.39 -18.62
CA PRO A 345 -3.27 15.30 -18.65
C PRO A 345 -3.75 13.91 -18.19
N GLU A 346 -4.69 13.88 -17.23
CA GLU A 346 -5.25 12.65 -16.61
C GLU A 346 -5.91 11.69 -17.63
N ASP A 347 -6.28 12.20 -18.80
CA ASP A 347 -7.09 11.52 -19.81
C ASP A 347 -6.35 10.43 -20.62
N ASN A 348 -5.05 10.21 -20.40
CA ASN A 348 -4.22 9.31 -21.20
C ASN A 348 -4.13 7.87 -20.66
N PHE A 349 -5.00 7.47 -19.72
CA PHE A 349 -4.96 6.11 -19.18
C PHE A 349 -5.94 5.17 -19.89
N MET A 350 -5.41 4.05 -20.40
CA MET A 350 -6.21 2.93 -20.87
C MET A 350 -5.90 1.69 -20.04
N ASN A 351 -6.93 1.09 -19.44
CA ASN A 351 -6.82 -0.20 -18.76
C ASN A 351 -7.33 -1.31 -19.67
N ASP A 352 -6.59 -2.41 -19.79
CA ASP A 352 -7.06 -3.61 -20.46
C ASP A 352 -6.94 -4.83 -19.54
N ALA A 353 -8.05 -5.58 -19.42
CA ALA A 353 -8.09 -6.82 -18.65
C ALA A 353 -8.63 -7.94 -19.53
N SER A 354 -8.02 -9.12 -19.42
CA SER A 354 -8.43 -10.32 -20.13
C SER A 354 -8.49 -11.49 -19.16
N TRP A 355 -9.51 -12.33 -19.32
CA TRP A 355 -9.74 -13.53 -18.54
C TRP A 355 -9.95 -14.71 -19.47
N TYR A 356 -9.63 -15.89 -18.96
CA TYR A 356 -9.71 -17.15 -19.67
C TYR A 356 -10.44 -18.18 -18.79
N GLY A 357 -11.39 -18.90 -19.37
CA GLY A 357 -12.08 -20.02 -18.72
C GLY A 357 -12.89 -20.83 -19.72
N ASP A 358 -12.84 -22.16 -19.62
CA ASP A 358 -13.60 -23.10 -20.47
C ASP A 358 -13.45 -22.87 -21.99
N GLY A 359 -12.23 -22.52 -22.43
CA GLY A 359 -11.96 -22.19 -23.84
C GLY A 359 -12.55 -20.84 -24.28
N ILE A 360 -13.07 -20.02 -23.37
CA ILE A 360 -13.60 -18.69 -23.66
C ILE A 360 -12.62 -17.66 -23.11
N LYS A 361 -12.23 -16.74 -23.98
CA LYS A 361 -11.49 -15.54 -23.61
C LYS A 361 -12.43 -14.36 -23.64
N TYR A 362 -12.49 -13.58 -22.58
CA TYR A 362 -13.21 -12.31 -22.59
C TYR A 362 -12.34 -11.23 -22.01
N GLY A 363 -12.62 -9.99 -22.36
CA GLY A 363 -11.86 -8.88 -21.86
C GLY A 363 -12.61 -7.57 -21.97
N ARG A 364 -11.98 -6.56 -21.41
CA ARG A 364 -12.49 -5.19 -21.44
C ARG A 364 -11.35 -4.20 -21.58
N TYR A 365 -11.68 -3.08 -22.18
CA TYR A 365 -10.87 -1.89 -22.26
C TYR A 365 -11.60 -0.76 -21.54
N ALA A 366 -10.91 0.01 -20.72
CA ALA A 366 -11.45 1.22 -20.11
C ALA A 366 -10.69 2.43 -20.66
N VAL A 367 -11.41 3.34 -21.30
CA VAL A 367 -10.88 4.62 -21.79
C VAL A 367 -11.64 5.73 -21.08
N HIS A 368 -11.12 6.16 -19.93
CA HIS A 368 -11.84 7.02 -18.99
C HIS A 368 -12.31 8.34 -19.62
N ARG A 369 -11.49 8.93 -20.50
CA ARG A 369 -11.78 10.18 -21.22
C ARG A 369 -13.12 10.17 -21.96
N PHE A 370 -13.50 9.03 -22.53
CA PHE A 370 -14.70 8.90 -23.35
C PHE A 370 -15.90 8.33 -22.58
N GLY A 371 -15.83 8.30 -21.25
CA GLY A 371 -16.91 7.79 -20.42
C GLY A 371 -17.17 6.29 -20.65
N PHE A 372 -16.15 5.54 -21.08
CA PHE A 372 -16.24 4.08 -21.16
C PHE A 372 -16.30 3.55 -19.72
N THR A 373 -17.50 3.54 -19.16
CA THR A 373 -17.75 3.09 -17.79
C THR A 373 -17.72 1.57 -17.74
N ASP A 374 -17.07 1.04 -16.71
CA ASP A 374 -17.03 -0.37 -16.40
C ASP A 374 -18.45 -0.92 -16.17
N ASN A 375 -18.97 -1.71 -17.11
CA ASN A 375 -20.23 -2.47 -16.96
C ASN A 375 -20.16 -3.62 -15.93
N GLY A 376 -19.05 -3.72 -15.22
CA GLY A 376 -18.71 -4.84 -14.36
C GLY A 376 -17.97 -5.94 -15.10
N SER A 377 -17.28 -6.78 -14.33
CA SER A 377 -16.64 -8.00 -14.85
C SER A 377 -17.69 -9.05 -15.21
N PHE A 378 -17.40 -9.86 -16.23
CA PHE A 378 -18.16 -11.08 -16.47
C PHE A 378 -17.98 -12.04 -15.30
N MET A 379 -19.07 -12.64 -14.84
CA MET A 379 -18.97 -13.93 -14.16
C MET A 379 -18.74 -15.03 -15.20
N SER A 380 -18.05 -16.12 -14.85
CA SER A 380 -17.79 -17.21 -15.79
C SER A 380 -19.08 -17.74 -16.44
N SER A 381 -20.18 -17.82 -15.68
CA SER A 381 -21.50 -18.22 -16.19
C SER A 381 -22.08 -17.28 -17.25
N GLU A 382 -21.82 -15.98 -17.15
CA GLU A 382 -22.26 -14.98 -18.12
C GLU A 382 -21.49 -15.15 -19.46
N ALA A 383 -20.18 -15.33 -19.38
CA ALA A 383 -19.34 -15.58 -20.55
C ALA A 383 -19.70 -16.89 -21.25
N THR A 384 -19.94 -17.96 -20.49
CA THR A 384 -20.38 -19.27 -21.03
C THR A 384 -21.72 -19.17 -21.74
N LEU A 385 -22.72 -18.50 -21.14
CA LEU A 385 -24.04 -18.36 -21.77
C LEU A 385 -23.97 -17.50 -23.04
N LEU A 386 -23.22 -16.40 -23.05
CA LEU A 386 -23.05 -15.58 -24.26
C LEU A 386 -22.36 -16.37 -25.38
N ALA A 387 -21.33 -17.15 -25.05
CA ALA A 387 -20.64 -17.99 -26.02
C ALA A 387 -21.59 -19.05 -26.61
N ASP A 388 -22.38 -19.72 -25.77
CA ASP A 388 -23.37 -20.71 -26.20
C ASP A 388 -24.44 -20.09 -27.12
N ILE A 389 -25.00 -18.93 -26.75
CA ILE A 389 -25.96 -18.19 -27.57
C ILE A 389 -25.35 -17.88 -28.96
N LEU A 390 -24.10 -17.40 -28.99
CA LEU A 390 -23.41 -17.05 -30.23
C LEU A 390 -23.13 -18.26 -31.12
N ILE A 391 -22.62 -19.35 -30.54
CA ILE A 391 -22.25 -20.58 -31.27
C ILE A 391 -23.49 -21.27 -31.83
N ASN A 392 -24.53 -21.41 -31.00
CA ASN A 392 -25.70 -22.23 -31.31
C ASN A 392 -26.87 -21.41 -31.90
N GLY A 393 -26.72 -20.09 -32.04
CA GLY A 393 -27.74 -19.21 -32.62
C GLY A 393 -29.06 -19.24 -31.83
N ARG A 394 -28.97 -19.32 -30.50
CA ARG A 394 -30.13 -19.45 -29.62
C ARG A 394 -31.00 -18.19 -29.64
N THR A 395 -32.29 -18.36 -29.42
CA THR A 395 -33.24 -17.25 -29.21
C THR A 395 -33.59 -17.12 -27.73
N ALA A 396 -34.12 -15.96 -27.32
CA ALA A 396 -34.50 -15.73 -25.93
C ALA A 396 -35.52 -16.78 -25.42
N ASP A 397 -36.43 -17.23 -26.28
CA ASP A 397 -37.44 -18.25 -25.95
C ASP A 397 -36.86 -19.67 -25.77
N SER A 398 -35.64 -19.92 -26.26
CA SER A 398 -34.96 -21.22 -26.14
C SER A 398 -34.17 -21.38 -24.83
N LEU A 399 -34.19 -20.37 -23.96
CA LEU A 399 -33.46 -20.35 -22.70
C LEU A 399 -34.20 -21.13 -21.61
N SER A 400 -33.46 -21.95 -20.87
CA SER A 400 -33.98 -22.67 -19.69
C SER A 400 -34.30 -21.72 -18.54
N ASP A 401 -35.12 -22.17 -17.58
CA ASP A 401 -35.46 -21.36 -16.40
C ASP A 401 -34.24 -20.99 -15.54
N ALA A 402 -33.17 -21.78 -15.59
CA ALA A 402 -31.91 -21.48 -14.90
C ALA A 402 -31.06 -20.42 -15.62
N GLU A 403 -31.22 -20.27 -16.94
CA GLU A 403 -30.47 -19.31 -17.76
C GLU A 403 -31.12 -17.93 -17.81
N LYS A 404 -32.46 -17.85 -17.64
CA LYS A 404 -33.22 -16.59 -17.69
C LYS A 404 -32.68 -15.50 -16.74
N PRO A 405 -32.34 -15.77 -15.46
CA PRO A 405 -31.77 -14.74 -14.60
C PRO A 405 -30.41 -14.21 -15.07
N VAL A 406 -29.57 -15.09 -15.65
CA VAL A 406 -28.27 -14.70 -16.22
C VAL A 406 -28.49 -13.85 -17.47
N PHE A 407 -29.46 -14.21 -18.32
CA PHE A 407 -29.84 -13.45 -19.50
C PHE A 407 -30.40 -12.06 -19.17
N GLU A 408 -31.24 -11.95 -18.14
CA GLU A 408 -31.73 -10.67 -17.61
C GLU A 408 -30.55 -9.78 -17.16
N THR A 409 -29.61 -10.35 -16.40
CA THR A 409 -28.38 -9.64 -15.97
C THR A 409 -27.55 -9.15 -17.17
N LEU A 410 -27.37 -9.99 -18.19
CA LEU A 410 -26.65 -9.64 -19.42
C LEU A 410 -27.33 -8.49 -20.18
N THR A 411 -28.67 -8.44 -20.13
CA THR A 411 -29.48 -7.39 -20.76
C THR A 411 -29.41 -6.07 -19.97
N GLU A 412 -29.53 -6.14 -18.64
CA GLU A 412 -29.39 -4.99 -17.74
C GLU A 412 -28.00 -4.35 -17.86
N LYS A 413 -26.95 -5.17 -17.93
CA LYS A 413 -25.57 -4.73 -18.15
C LYS A 413 -25.29 -4.31 -19.60
N ARG A 414 -26.28 -4.31 -20.50
CA ARG A 414 -26.13 -3.90 -21.91
C ARG A 414 -25.00 -4.65 -22.63
N PHE A 415 -24.86 -5.95 -22.37
CA PHE A 415 -24.01 -6.82 -23.18
C PHE A 415 -24.78 -7.39 -24.38
N ILE A 416 -26.09 -7.52 -24.23
CA ILE A 416 -27.03 -7.94 -25.26
C ILE A 416 -28.32 -7.15 -25.11
N HIS A 417 -29.11 -7.13 -26.18
CA HIS A 417 -30.53 -6.78 -26.13
C HIS A 417 -31.32 -7.67 -27.08
N THR A 418 -32.66 -7.56 -27.02
CA THR A 418 -33.54 -8.27 -27.95
C THR A 418 -34.21 -7.31 -28.90
N ASP A 419 -34.26 -7.68 -30.18
CA ASP A 419 -35.04 -7.01 -31.21
C ASP A 419 -35.81 -8.07 -32.01
N GLY A 420 -37.14 -7.98 -32.00
CA GLY A 420 -38.01 -8.96 -32.66
C GLY A 420 -37.79 -10.42 -32.23
N GLY A 421 -37.42 -10.66 -30.96
CA GLY A 421 -37.12 -11.99 -30.42
C GLY A 421 -35.73 -12.55 -30.76
N ARG A 422 -34.94 -11.81 -31.56
CA ARG A 422 -33.52 -12.12 -31.82
C ARG A 422 -32.65 -11.47 -30.76
N ILE A 423 -31.57 -12.15 -30.39
CA ILE A 423 -30.57 -11.61 -29.47
C ILE A 423 -29.53 -10.86 -30.31
N ILE A 424 -29.35 -9.57 -29.99
CA ILE A 424 -28.33 -8.70 -30.57
C ILE A 424 -27.24 -8.49 -29.53
N PHE A 425 -25.99 -8.55 -29.96
CA PHE A 425 -24.83 -8.33 -29.09
C PHE A 425 -24.47 -6.84 -29.10
N ASP A 426 -24.46 -6.23 -27.93
CA ASP A 426 -23.95 -4.86 -27.69
C ASP A 426 -22.43 -4.87 -27.37
N ILE A 427 -21.76 -5.98 -27.67
CA ILE A 427 -20.32 -6.20 -27.52
C ILE A 427 -19.74 -6.80 -28.80
N VAL A 428 -18.43 -6.67 -28.97
CA VAL A 428 -17.72 -7.34 -30.06
C VAL A 428 -17.51 -8.80 -29.69
N ALA A 429 -18.13 -9.71 -30.45
CA ALA A 429 -18.08 -11.15 -30.21
C ALA A 429 -17.41 -11.88 -31.39
N LEU A 430 -16.33 -12.60 -31.13
CA LEU A 430 -15.41 -13.11 -32.15
C LEU A 430 -15.22 -14.62 -32.06
N LYS A 431 -15.10 -15.25 -33.24
CA LYS A 431 -14.72 -16.66 -33.37
C LYS A 431 -13.21 -16.87 -33.18
N PRO A 432 -12.77 -18.10 -32.86
CA PRO A 432 -11.35 -18.40 -32.68
C PRO A 432 -10.53 -18.03 -33.92
N GLY A 433 -9.32 -17.50 -33.73
CA GLY A 433 -8.40 -17.16 -34.82
C GLY A 433 -8.71 -15.86 -35.58
N ILE A 434 -9.94 -15.33 -35.48
CA ILE A 434 -10.30 -14.08 -36.14
C ILE A 434 -9.45 -12.88 -35.67
N PRO A 435 -9.15 -12.69 -34.37
CA PRO A 435 -8.23 -11.64 -33.93
C PRO A 435 -6.83 -11.75 -34.57
N ASP A 436 -6.33 -12.96 -34.82
CA ASP A 436 -5.02 -13.19 -35.46
C ASP A 436 -5.06 -12.85 -36.94
N SER A 437 -6.09 -13.27 -37.65
CA SER A 437 -6.30 -12.92 -39.07
C SER A 437 -6.47 -11.41 -39.25
N ALA A 438 -7.33 -10.78 -38.44
CA ALA A 438 -7.56 -9.34 -38.48
C ALA A 438 -6.28 -8.55 -38.21
N TYR A 439 -5.52 -8.93 -37.18
CA TYR A 439 -4.24 -8.29 -36.89
C TYR A 439 -3.22 -8.49 -38.02
N SER A 440 -3.13 -9.71 -38.57
CA SER A 440 -2.19 -10.01 -39.66
C SER A 440 -2.49 -9.17 -40.91
N LEU A 441 -3.78 -8.98 -41.23
CA LEU A 441 -4.21 -8.13 -42.34
C LEU A 441 -3.78 -6.67 -42.09
N ILE A 442 -4.10 -6.11 -40.92
CA ILE A 442 -3.71 -4.74 -40.55
C ILE A 442 -2.19 -4.57 -40.59
N ALA A 443 -1.43 -5.47 -39.94
CA ALA A 443 0.02 -5.40 -39.83
C ALA A 443 0.75 -5.54 -41.17
N SER A 444 0.10 -6.16 -42.18
CA SER A 444 0.67 -6.29 -43.52
C SER A 444 0.64 -4.98 -44.33
N HIS A 445 -0.23 -4.03 -43.95
CA HIS A 445 -0.42 -2.76 -44.64
C HIS A 445 0.84 -1.87 -44.57
N PRO A 446 1.23 -1.15 -45.65
CA PRO A 446 2.40 -0.28 -45.64
C PRO A 446 2.42 0.74 -44.50
N ALA A 447 1.28 1.38 -44.22
CA ALA A 447 1.17 2.35 -43.12
C ALA A 447 1.36 1.69 -41.73
N ALA A 448 0.93 0.43 -41.55
CA ALA A 448 1.15 -0.30 -40.31
C ALA A 448 2.63 -0.67 -40.11
N LYS A 449 3.36 -0.96 -41.21
CA LYS A 449 4.80 -1.22 -41.14
C LYS A 449 5.58 0.03 -40.74
N GLU A 450 5.22 1.18 -41.31
CA GLU A 450 5.78 2.48 -40.93
C GLU A 450 5.47 2.83 -39.47
N LEU A 451 4.21 2.67 -39.06
CA LEU A 451 3.79 2.84 -37.68
C LEU A 451 4.59 1.95 -36.72
N ARG A 452 4.79 0.67 -37.06
CA ARG A 452 5.58 -0.26 -36.25
C ARG A 452 7.02 0.22 -36.09
N THR A 453 7.64 0.78 -37.14
CA THR A 453 8.97 1.39 -37.05
C THR A 453 8.97 2.60 -36.11
N MET A 454 7.96 3.47 -36.18
CA MET A 454 7.85 4.61 -35.26
C MET A 454 7.66 4.19 -33.81
N ILE A 455 6.85 3.15 -33.56
CA ILE A 455 6.63 2.58 -32.22
C ILE A 455 7.93 1.94 -31.70
N GLN A 456 8.71 1.28 -32.56
CA GLN A 456 10.03 0.74 -32.19
C GLN A 456 11.00 1.84 -31.78
N THR A 457 11.10 2.92 -32.57
CA THR A 457 11.94 4.08 -32.22
C THR A 457 11.51 4.68 -30.88
N LEU A 458 10.20 4.87 -30.67
CA LEU A 458 9.66 5.39 -29.42
C LEU A 458 10.01 4.49 -28.22
N TYR A 459 9.88 3.17 -28.37
CA TYR A 459 10.28 2.21 -27.33
C TYR A 459 11.77 2.33 -26.98
N ASP A 460 12.63 2.42 -27.99
CA ASP A 460 14.07 2.56 -27.78
C ASP A 460 14.42 3.91 -27.12
N ASP A 461 13.76 5.01 -27.49
CA ASP A 461 13.93 6.33 -26.87
C ASP A 461 13.50 6.32 -25.38
N ILE A 462 12.33 5.74 -25.07
CA ILE A 462 11.86 5.59 -23.68
C ILE A 462 12.83 4.74 -22.88
N ARG A 463 13.33 3.65 -23.46
CA ARG A 463 14.29 2.77 -22.80
C ARG A 463 15.60 3.48 -22.46
N GLU A 464 16.08 4.39 -23.32
CA GLU A 464 17.26 5.20 -23.03
C GLU A 464 16.98 6.28 -21.97
N ILE A 465 15.80 6.91 -22.00
CA ILE A 465 15.37 7.81 -20.91
C ILE A 465 15.40 7.08 -19.56
N LEU A 466 14.83 5.87 -19.50
CA LEU A 466 14.81 5.06 -18.29
C LEU A 466 16.20 4.61 -17.87
N ARG A 467 17.11 4.31 -18.81
CA ARG A 467 18.49 3.93 -18.51
C ARG A 467 19.24 5.05 -17.78
N ASP A 468 19.01 6.29 -18.16
CA ASP A 468 19.64 7.47 -17.56
C ASP A 468 19.08 7.78 -16.17
N ASP A 469 17.76 7.67 -16.01
CA ASP A 469 17.06 8.15 -14.80
C ASP A 469 16.85 7.05 -13.73
N MET A 470 16.86 5.77 -14.11
CA MET A 470 16.64 4.65 -13.19
C MET A 470 17.95 4.15 -12.57
N ASP A 471 17.88 3.73 -11.30
CA ASP A 471 18.98 3.08 -10.61
C ASP A 471 19.59 1.92 -11.40
N LYS A 472 20.92 1.89 -11.48
CA LYS A 472 21.68 0.81 -12.14
C LYS A 472 21.34 -0.58 -11.62
N ALA A 473 20.94 -0.68 -10.35
CA ALA A 473 20.54 -1.93 -9.71
C ALA A 473 19.21 -2.49 -10.23
N LEU A 474 18.46 -1.73 -11.02
CA LEU A 474 17.19 -2.12 -11.62
C LEU A 474 17.28 -2.21 -13.17
N HIS A 475 18.48 -2.03 -13.74
CA HIS A 475 18.66 -1.98 -15.21
C HIS A 475 18.31 -3.29 -15.92
N ASP A 476 18.31 -4.41 -15.21
CA ASP A 476 17.80 -5.71 -15.68
C ASP A 476 16.28 -5.71 -15.92
N MET A 477 15.56 -4.71 -15.39
CA MET A 477 14.13 -4.49 -15.56
C MET A 477 13.79 -3.35 -16.53
N LEU A 478 14.76 -2.77 -17.24
CA LEU A 478 14.53 -1.65 -18.17
C LEU A 478 13.44 -1.94 -19.19
N ASP A 479 13.52 -3.09 -19.87
CA ASP A 479 12.57 -3.46 -20.92
C ASP A 479 11.15 -3.68 -20.36
N TYR A 480 11.01 -4.09 -19.08
CA TYR A 480 9.70 -4.17 -18.41
C TYR A 480 9.09 -2.78 -18.16
N TYR A 481 9.86 -1.85 -17.59
CA TYR A 481 9.34 -0.50 -17.33
C TYR A 481 9.12 0.28 -18.62
N ALA A 482 9.99 0.13 -19.62
CA ALA A 482 9.79 0.72 -20.95
C ALA A 482 8.47 0.23 -21.55
N ALA A 483 8.20 -1.08 -21.50
CA ALA A 483 6.92 -1.63 -21.92
C ALA A 483 5.75 -0.97 -21.15
N MET A 484 5.82 -0.87 -19.82
CA MET A 484 4.74 -0.24 -19.03
C MET A 484 4.37 1.18 -19.50
N PHE A 485 5.33 2.01 -19.90
CA PHE A 485 5.04 3.34 -20.47
C PHE A 485 4.41 3.26 -21.88
N MET A 486 4.77 2.25 -22.68
CA MET A 486 4.12 2.01 -23.97
C MET A 486 2.60 1.74 -23.87
N CYS A 487 2.03 1.54 -22.67
CA CYS A 487 0.57 1.54 -22.51
C CYS A 487 -0.06 2.91 -22.79
N ASP A 488 0.62 4.01 -22.47
CA ASP A 488 0.06 5.37 -22.56
C ASP A 488 -0.21 5.76 -24.01
N ILE A 489 0.64 5.32 -24.94
CA ILE A 489 0.46 5.60 -26.37
C ILE A 489 -0.85 5.02 -26.90
N ARG A 490 -1.35 3.93 -26.30
CA ARG A 490 -2.61 3.31 -26.71
C ARG A 490 -3.77 4.29 -26.53
N ALA A 491 -3.84 4.94 -25.35
CA ALA A 491 -4.84 5.94 -25.07
C ALA A 491 -4.66 7.22 -25.90
N MET A 492 -3.39 7.63 -26.13
CA MET A 492 -3.09 8.83 -26.92
C MET A 492 -3.55 8.68 -28.38
N LEU A 493 -3.23 7.57 -29.04
CA LEU A 493 -3.60 7.35 -30.44
C LEU A 493 -5.13 7.27 -30.59
N ILE A 494 -5.80 6.54 -29.70
CA ILE A 494 -7.27 6.47 -29.70
C ILE A 494 -7.88 7.87 -29.51
N SER A 495 -7.30 8.66 -28.60
CA SER A 495 -7.76 10.02 -28.36
C SER A 495 -7.59 10.92 -29.57
N ASP A 496 -6.43 10.85 -30.24
CA ASP A 496 -6.17 11.65 -31.43
C ASP A 496 -7.12 11.26 -32.58
N GLU A 497 -7.44 9.97 -32.74
CA GLU A 497 -8.38 9.50 -33.76
C GLU A 497 -9.83 9.88 -33.47
N ALA A 498 -10.21 9.90 -32.19
CA ALA A 498 -11.52 10.40 -31.77
C ALA A 498 -11.64 11.91 -32.00
N GLU A 499 -10.59 12.68 -31.67
CA GLU A 499 -10.52 14.13 -31.93
C GLU A 499 -10.50 14.46 -33.43
N ALA A 500 -9.89 13.61 -34.25
CA ALA A 500 -9.90 13.72 -35.71
C ALA A 500 -11.26 13.36 -36.34
N GLY A 501 -12.19 12.80 -35.57
CA GLY A 501 -13.51 12.37 -36.03
C GLY A 501 -13.51 11.05 -36.81
N VAL A 502 -12.38 10.33 -36.82
CA VAL A 502 -12.27 9.01 -37.44
C VAL A 502 -12.93 7.96 -36.55
N LEU A 503 -12.60 7.98 -35.25
CA LEU A 503 -13.31 7.19 -34.24
C LEU A 503 -14.48 7.98 -33.68
N ARG A 504 -15.70 7.55 -34.01
CA ARG A 504 -16.90 8.16 -33.42
C ARG A 504 -17.03 7.73 -31.95
N VAL A 505 -17.05 8.71 -31.05
CA VAL A 505 -17.37 8.50 -29.63
C VAL A 505 -18.90 8.33 -29.50
N PRO A 506 -19.40 7.19 -29.01
CA PRO A 506 -20.84 7.01 -28.88
C PRO A 506 -21.41 7.77 -27.67
N GLU A 507 -22.57 8.38 -27.82
CA GLU A 507 -23.18 9.27 -26.81
C GLU A 507 -23.56 8.58 -25.49
N ASN A 508 -23.81 7.27 -25.51
CA ASN A 508 -24.21 6.46 -24.34
C ASN A 508 -23.55 5.07 -24.41
N ARG A 509 -22.22 5.01 -24.46
CA ARG A 509 -21.55 3.70 -24.53
C ARG A 509 -21.22 3.14 -23.16
N THR A 510 -21.56 1.87 -23.03
CA THR A 510 -21.27 1.01 -21.90
C THR A 510 -20.19 -0.04 -22.24
N ALA A 511 -19.79 -0.16 -23.52
CA ALA A 511 -18.96 -1.25 -24.02
C ALA A 511 -17.55 -0.82 -24.42
N GLY A 512 -16.59 -1.04 -23.52
CA GLY A 512 -15.20 -1.38 -23.90
C GLY A 512 -14.96 -2.90 -23.90
N THR A 513 -16.04 -3.69 -23.83
CA THR A 513 -16.02 -5.12 -23.58
C THR A 513 -16.05 -5.93 -24.87
N TYR A 514 -15.31 -7.03 -24.91
CA TYR A 514 -15.26 -7.95 -26.03
C TYR A 514 -15.23 -9.41 -25.55
N LEU A 515 -15.70 -10.31 -26.42
CA LEU A 515 -15.75 -11.75 -26.21
C LEU A 515 -15.04 -12.45 -27.37
N VAL A 516 -14.10 -13.33 -27.07
CA VAL A 516 -13.42 -14.20 -28.03
C VAL A 516 -13.63 -15.64 -27.60
N ILE A 517 -14.34 -16.41 -28.41
CA ILE A 517 -14.47 -17.84 -28.18
C ILE A 517 -13.18 -18.46 -28.71
N GLU A 518 -12.41 -19.15 -27.87
CA GLU A 518 -11.27 -19.96 -28.30
C GLU A 518 -11.73 -21.43 -28.44
N LYS A 519 -10.96 -22.24 -29.16
CA LYS A 519 -11.37 -23.62 -29.46
C LYS A 519 -11.31 -24.47 -28.18
N THR A 520 -12.44 -25.03 -27.75
CA THR A 520 -12.49 -26.20 -26.85
C THR A 520 -12.18 -27.49 -27.58
#